data_AF-A0AAN5KSR3-F1
#
_entry.id   AF-A0AAN5KSR3-F1
#
_cell.length_a   1.000
_cell.length_b   1.000
_cell.length_c   1.000
_cell.angle_alpha   90.00
_cell.angle_beta   90.00
_cell.angle_gamma   90.00
#
_symmetry.space_group_name_H-M   'P 1'
#
loop_
_entity.id
_entity.type
_entity.pdbx_description
1 polymer ?
#
loop_
_entity_poly.entity_id
_entity_poly.type
_entity_poly.pdbx_seq_one_letter_code
_entity_poly.pdbx_strand_id
1 'polypeptide(L)'
;MPQNTKIKIQDLIVLGSGEKPPRFYEHPKHPAKTQVKRLIEAIGTLITFADDRHKKDNYDNGKLRENCSNNITRLATNEFFFYSQIPLTIQQFTEIQEATYRQAQTTPQNIYLVLGTFAIQVPKEGSRIPWLLNVLVHVECGSKPKFNFYIKNYPDFRDERYKNPNIFYYLAKKDFETTMTPFPKVKISFGGEDHDLSFNNVFICETLGGGKFFSCVDICRDHTARLARNNLAKTIQKLLTENEMIPTQLSHIVSAATLDSKQLNIMHASDRLFFRPVLATADNPASEGYLHEKHNLQLGFGDQNALVGEYPPQFCSELTSINWREDNLQCEIEYGLYEILPWDNYRVQIEEHNKTVAAERLKREVEGIKRTFLDRHNERLSRDRNAWCGLFSLFTKSHVRADKSLKDLVFHAQGKSQEGSGRRSQIIMKELNWLDDNGEIISEQLRRVIN
;
A
#
# COMPACT_ATOMS: atom_id res chain seq x y z
N MET A 1 15.64 -0.88 13.96
CA MET A 1 14.64 -1.04 12.88
C MET A 1 14.74 0.20 12.00
N PRO A 2 14.80 0.07 10.67
CA PRO A 2 14.83 1.25 9.80
C PRO A 2 13.61 2.11 10.14
N GLN A 3 13.89 3.33 10.60
CA GLN A 3 12.86 4.31 10.93
C GLN A 3 12.01 4.57 9.70
N ASN A 4 10.77 4.95 9.96
CA ASN A 4 9.75 5.31 8.98
C ASN A 4 10.20 6.53 8.16
N THR A 5 11.13 6.29 7.23
CA THR A 5 11.89 7.33 6.56
C THR A 5 10.99 8.00 5.55
N LYS A 6 10.91 9.33 5.62
CA LYS A 6 10.02 10.11 4.77
C LYS A 6 10.43 9.95 3.30
N ILE A 7 9.47 9.55 2.46
CA ILE A 7 9.62 9.46 1.02
C ILE A 7 9.05 10.73 0.40
N LYS A 8 9.74 11.27 -0.60
CA LYS A 8 9.27 12.40 -1.40
C LYS A 8 9.07 11.93 -2.83
N ILE A 9 7.88 12.07 -3.37
CA ILE A 9 7.59 11.72 -4.76
C ILE A 9 7.36 13.01 -5.54
N GLN A 10 8.04 13.14 -6.68
CA GLN A 10 7.84 14.18 -7.66
C GLN A 10 7.29 13.55 -8.94
N ASP A 11 6.09 13.96 -9.33
CA ASP A 11 5.42 13.43 -10.50
C ASP A 11 5.73 14.25 -11.76
N LEU A 12 6.05 13.55 -12.85
CA LEU A 12 6.17 14.07 -14.21
C LEU A 12 5.00 13.51 -15.02
N ILE A 13 3.99 14.34 -15.24
CA ILE A 13 2.77 13.93 -15.95
C ILE A 13 2.94 14.21 -17.44
N VAL A 14 2.89 13.16 -18.25
CA VAL A 14 2.96 13.25 -19.70
C VAL A 14 1.55 13.31 -20.26
N LEU A 15 1.21 14.49 -20.78
CA LEU A 15 -0.04 14.71 -21.49
C LEU A 15 0.18 14.52 -22.99
N GLY A 16 -0.77 13.88 -23.67
CA GLY A 16 -0.81 13.87 -25.14
C GLY A 16 -0.94 15.30 -25.67
N SER A 17 -0.42 15.55 -26.87
CA SER A 17 -0.27 16.89 -27.46
C SER A 17 -1.56 17.58 -27.94
N GLY A 18 -2.68 17.47 -27.21
CA GLY A 18 -3.95 18.10 -27.61
C GLY A 18 -4.83 18.54 -26.45
N GLU A 19 -5.34 19.77 -26.53
CA GLU A 19 -6.34 20.36 -25.60
C GLU A 19 -7.70 19.65 -25.60
N LYS A 20 -7.92 18.79 -26.58
CA LYS A 20 -9.08 17.90 -26.65
C LYS A 20 -8.55 16.48 -26.50
N PRO A 21 -9.14 15.61 -25.67
CA PRO A 21 -8.90 14.17 -25.80
C PRO A 21 -9.11 13.88 -27.30
N PRO A 22 -8.10 13.33 -28.00
CA PRO A 22 -8.15 13.20 -29.45
C PRO A 22 -9.50 12.59 -29.80
N ARG A 23 -10.36 13.37 -30.46
CA ARG A 23 -11.73 12.96 -30.78
C ARG A 23 -11.60 11.75 -31.68
N PHE A 24 -11.67 10.56 -31.09
CA PHE A 24 -11.41 9.27 -31.73
C PHE A 24 -10.06 9.26 -32.45
N TYR A 25 -9.02 8.84 -31.73
CA TYR A 25 -7.66 8.56 -32.20
C TYR A 25 -7.56 8.47 -33.72
N GLU A 26 -7.29 9.60 -34.37
CA GLU A 26 -6.53 9.58 -35.61
C GLU A 26 -5.15 9.10 -35.22
N HIS A 27 -5.04 7.79 -34.93
CA HIS A 27 -3.77 7.13 -34.77
C HIS A 27 -2.96 7.61 -35.96
N PRO A 28 -1.78 8.21 -35.74
CA PRO A 28 -0.94 8.57 -36.85
C PRO A 28 -0.87 7.33 -37.73
N LYS A 29 -1.13 7.49 -39.03
CA LYS A 29 -1.31 6.43 -40.04
C LYS A 29 -0.01 5.65 -40.29
N HIS A 30 0.72 5.34 -39.22
CA HIS A 30 1.91 4.53 -39.24
C HIS A 30 1.49 3.08 -39.46
N PRO A 31 2.19 2.36 -40.33
CA PRO A 31 1.89 0.96 -40.58
C PRO A 31 1.96 0.16 -39.28
N ALA A 32 1.07 -0.81 -39.10
CA ALA A 32 1.12 -1.77 -38.00
C ALA A 32 2.51 -2.43 -37.82
N LYS A 33 3.26 -2.59 -38.92
CA LYS A 33 4.62 -3.15 -38.94
C LYS A 33 5.65 -2.35 -38.13
N THR A 34 5.40 -1.08 -37.83
CA THR A 34 6.37 -0.21 -37.13
C THR A 34 5.95 0.16 -35.70
N GLN A 35 4.81 -0.36 -35.21
CA GLN A 35 4.26 0.09 -33.92
C GLN A 35 5.14 -0.29 -32.73
N VAL A 36 5.76 -1.47 -32.74
CA VAL A 36 6.67 -1.94 -31.67
C VAL A 36 7.86 -1.01 -31.54
N LYS A 37 8.58 -0.78 -32.63
CA LYS A 37 9.73 0.14 -32.67
C LYS A 37 9.36 1.54 -32.18
N ARG A 38 8.25 2.10 -32.66
CA ARG A 38 7.75 3.42 -32.21
C ARG A 38 7.49 3.46 -30.70
N LEU A 39 6.85 2.43 -30.14
CA LEU A 39 6.56 2.36 -28.71
C LEU A 39 7.85 2.25 -27.89
N ILE A 40 8.82 1.45 -28.34
CA ILE A 40 10.15 1.34 -27.72
C ILE A 40 10.87 2.70 -27.72
N GLU A 41 10.88 3.41 -28.86
CA GLU A 41 11.50 4.73 -28.99
C GLU A 41 10.81 5.78 -28.11
N ALA A 42 9.47 5.75 -28.06
CA ALA A 42 8.69 6.66 -27.21
C ALA A 42 8.98 6.41 -25.72
N ILE A 43 8.94 5.16 -25.26
CA ILE A 43 9.27 4.80 -23.87
C ILE A 43 10.71 5.20 -23.54
N GLY A 44 11.66 4.95 -24.44
CA GLY A 44 13.05 5.34 -24.22
C GLY A 44 13.23 6.85 -24.07
N THR A 45 12.55 7.64 -24.90
CA THR A 45 12.52 9.11 -24.78
C THR A 45 11.97 9.54 -23.41
N LEU A 46 10.90 8.89 -22.93
CA LEU A 46 10.31 9.18 -21.62
C LEU A 46 11.27 8.82 -20.47
N ILE A 47 11.97 7.69 -20.57
CA ILE A 47 12.97 7.27 -19.58
C ILE A 47 14.11 8.29 -19.52
N THR A 48 14.67 8.68 -20.67
CA THR A 48 15.72 9.71 -20.73
C THR A 48 15.25 11.03 -20.11
N PHE A 49 14.02 11.46 -20.43
CA PHE A 49 13.45 12.68 -19.84
C PHE A 49 13.31 12.58 -18.31
N ALA A 50 12.81 11.45 -17.80
CA ALA A 50 12.70 11.22 -16.37
C ALA A 50 14.07 11.20 -15.67
N ASP A 51 15.07 10.57 -16.29
CA ASP A 51 16.44 10.51 -15.81
C ASP A 51 17.10 11.89 -15.76
N ASP A 52 17.03 12.67 -16.83
CA ASP A 52 17.55 14.04 -16.87
C ASP A 52 16.93 14.91 -15.78
N ARG A 53 15.61 14.80 -15.59
CA ARG A 53 14.89 15.53 -14.54
C ARG A 53 15.30 15.08 -13.15
N HIS A 54 15.42 13.77 -12.93
CA HIS A 54 15.84 13.19 -11.66
C HIS A 54 17.26 13.61 -11.28
N LYS A 55 18.20 13.54 -12.22
CA LYS A 55 19.59 13.99 -12.04
C LYS A 55 19.66 15.47 -11.70
N LYS A 56 18.95 16.32 -12.46
CA LYS A 56 18.90 17.76 -12.21
C LYS A 56 18.44 18.10 -10.79
N ASP A 57 17.41 17.41 -10.30
CA ASP A 57 16.78 17.75 -9.02
C ASP A 57 17.48 17.10 -7.81
N ASN A 58 18.09 15.92 -7.97
CA ASN A 58 18.59 15.11 -6.85
C ASN A 58 20.11 14.89 -6.83
N TYR A 59 20.83 15.22 -7.91
CA TYR A 59 22.27 15.03 -7.99
C TYR A 59 23.04 16.36 -7.89
N ASP A 60 24.29 16.27 -7.45
CA ASP A 60 25.29 17.33 -7.50
C ASP A 60 26.64 16.71 -7.93
N ASN A 61 27.28 17.29 -8.94
CA ASN A 61 28.54 16.79 -9.52
C ASN A 61 28.53 15.27 -9.84
N GLY A 62 27.41 14.77 -10.37
CA GLY A 62 27.23 13.36 -10.73
C GLY A 62 27.01 12.41 -9.55
N LYS A 63 26.91 12.90 -8.31
CA LYS A 63 26.60 12.12 -7.12
C LYS A 63 25.21 12.46 -6.59
N LEU A 64 24.50 11.47 -6.06
CA LEU A 64 23.23 11.71 -5.39
C LEU A 64 23.46 12.54 -4.12
N ARG A 65 22.66 13.59 -3.90
CA ARG A 65 22.73 14.41 -2.68
C ARG A 65 22.36 13.56 -1.45
N GLU A 66 23.01 13.82 -0.33
CA GLU A 66 22.90 13.00 0.90
C GLU A 66 21.46 12.77 1.39
N ASN A 67 20.59 13.78 1.23
CA ASN A 67 19.19 13.74 1.66
C ASN A 67 18.20 13.31 0.56
N CYS A 68 18.68 12.82 -0.59
CA CYS A 68 17.84 12.48 -1.75
C CYS A 68 17.70 10.97 -1.99
N SER A 69 18.22 10.12 -1.08
CA SER A 69 18.09 8.65 -1.17
C SER A 69 16.65 8.13 -1.10
N ASN A 70 15.72 8.93 -0.59
CA ASN A 70 14.28 8.62 -0.54
C ASN A 70 13.44 9.55 -1.45
N ASN A 71 14.08 10.27 -2.39
CA ASN A 71 13.37 11.09 -3.37
C ASN A 71 13.13 10.27 -4.64
N ILE A 72 11.87 10.15 -5.01
CA ILE A 72 11.40 9.45 -6.22
C ILE A 72 11.04 10.49 -7.28
N THR A 73 11.53 10.29 -8.50
CA THR A 73 10.98 10.94 -9.69
C THR A 73 10.11 9.93 -10.39
N ARG A 74 8.79 10.19 -10.46
CA ARG A 74 7.84 9.27 -11.07
C ARG A 74 7.28 9.88 -12.35
N LEU A 75 7.48 9.21 -13.48
CA LEU A 75 6.87 9.59 -14.74
C LEU A 75 5.57 8.81 -14.93
N ALA A 76 4.47 9.50 -15.18
CA ALA A 76 3.18 8.87 -15.43
C ALA A 76 2.60 9.35 -16.77
N THR A 77 2.09 8.41 -17.56
CA THR A 77 1.35 8.74 -18.78
C THR A 77 -0.15 8.53 -18.57
N ASN A 78 -0.96 9.17 -19.41
CA ASN A 78 -2.38 8.89 -19.44
C ASN A 78 -2.67 7.45 -19.92
N GLU A 79 -3.91 7.01 -19.68
CA GLU A 79 -4.35 5.63 -19.92
C GLU A 79 -4.11 5.16 -21.36
N PHE A 80 -4.32 6.05 -22.32
CA PHE A 80 -4.37 5.70 -23.74
C PHE A 80 -3.08 6.02 -24.51
N PHE A 81 -2.04 6.50 -23.81
CA PHE A 81 -0.81 6.98 -24.42
C PHE A 81 -0.13 5.93 -25.33
N PHE A 82 -0.19 4.66 -24.93
CA PHE A 82 0.49 3.55 -25.63
C PHE A 82 -0.43 2.74 -26.55
N TYR A 83 -1.66 3.21 -26.80
CA TYR A 83 -2.54 2.53 -27.74
C TYR A 83 -1.98 2.59 -29.17
N SER A 84 -2.10 1.46 -29.85
CA SER A 84 -1.69 1.27 -31.23
C SER A 84 -2.90 1.07 -32.14
N GLN A 85 -2.69 1.09 -33.46
CA GLN A 85 -3.77 0.93 -34.44
C GLN A 85 -4.40 -0.47 -34.42
N ILE A 86 -3.59 -1.48 -34.11
CA ILE A 86 -4.04 -2.84 -33.79
C ILE A 86 -3.50 -3.21 -32.42
N PRO A 87 -4.19 -4.04 -31.62
CA PRO A 87 -3.66 -4.48 -30.34
C PRO A 87 -2.34 -5.24 -30.53
N LEU A 88 -1.48 -5.17 -29.53
CA LEU A 88 -0.22 -5.90 -29.52
C LEU A 88 -0.48 -7.39 -29.32
N THR A 89 0.29 -8.25 -29.99
CA THR A 89 0.37 -9.65 -29.56
C THR A 89 1.19 -9.75 -28.27
N ILE A 90 1.05 -10.87 -27.54
CA ILE A 90 1.91 -11.13 -26.37
C ILE A 90 3.40 -11.02 -26.71
N GLN A 91 3.84 -11.57 -27.86
CA GLN A 91 5.24 -11.50 -28.28
C GLN A 91 5.71 -10.05 -28.49
N GLN A 92 4.88 -9.22 -29.13
CA GLN A 92 5.19 -7.81 -29.35
C GLN A 92 5.24 -7.03 -28.04
N PHE A 93 4.32 -7.32 -27.11
CA PHE A 93 4.34 -6.71 -25.79
C PHE A 93 5.62 -7.10 -25.03
N THR A 94 6.00 -8.38 -25.05
CA THR A 94 7.26 -8.87 -24.45
C THR A 94 8.49 -8.20 -25.06
N GLU A 95 8.54 -8.00 -26.37
CA GLU A 95 9.64 -7.30 -27.04
C GLU A 95 9.78 -5.85 -26.53
N ILE A 96 8.66 -5.15 -26.34
CA ILE A 96 8.64 -3.80 -25.76
C ILE A 96 9.13 -3.83 -24.31
N GLN A 97 8.67 -4.79 -23.51
CA GLN A 97 9.08 -4.88 -22.10
C GLN A 97 10.56 -5.26 -21.94
N GLU A 98 11.10 -6.14 -22.77
CA GLU A 98 12.53 -6.48 -22.80
C GLU A 98 13.39 -5.26 -23.15
N ALA A 99 12.97 -4.46 -24.15
CA ALA A 99 13.67 -3.21 -24.48
C ALA A 99 13.57 -2.17 -23.35
N THR A 100 12.41 -2.10 -22.69
CA THR A 100 12.19 -1.23 -21.52
C THR A 100 13.06 -1.66 -20.34
N TYR A 101 13.17 -2.97 -20.08
CA TYR A 101 14.00 -3.55 -19.03
C TYR A 101 15.47 -3.15 -19.20
N ARG A 102 16.03 -3.30 -20.41
CA ARG A 102 17.42 -2.93 -20.71
C ARG A 102 17.72 -1.45 -20.44
N GLN A 103 16.78 -0.56 -20.76
CA GLN A 103 16.93 0.88 -20.50
C GLN A 103 16.72 1.22 -19.03
N ALA A 104 15.72 0.63 -18.37
CA ALA A 104 15.49 0.81 -16.94
C ALA A 104 16.67 0.31 -16.09
N GLN A 105 17.42 -0.69 -16.59
CA GLN A 105 18.59 -1.25 -15.91
C GLN A 105 19.77 -0.27 -15.83
N THR A 106 19.95 0.56 -16.86
CA THR A 106 21.00 1.59 -16.92
C THR A 106 20.55 2.93 -16.32
N THR A 107 19.27 3.04 -15.97
CA THR A 107 18.66 4.21 -15.36
C THR A 107 18.87 4.18 -13.84
N PRO A 108 19.17 5.31 -13.17
CA PRO A 108 19.31 5.37 -11.72
C PRO A 108 18.10 4.82 -10.95
N GLN A 109 18.34 4.32 -9.73
CA GLN A 109 17.27 3.97 -8.80
C GLN A 109 16.43 5.20 -8.41
N ASN A 110 15.24 4.95 -7.84
CA ASN A 110 14.24 5.97 -7.51
C ASN A 110 13.63 6.72 -8.71
N ILE A 111 13.84 6.24 -9.93
CA ILE A 111 13.04 6.63 -11.08
C ILE A 111 11.97 5.58 -11.32
N TYR A 112 10.71 6.00 -11.24
CA TYR A 112 9.56 5.10 -11.32
C TYR A 112 8.75 5.47 -12.56
N LEU A 113 8.30 4.48 -13.32
CA LEU A 113 7.48 4.69 -14.51
C LEU A 113 6.10 4.10 -14.27
N VAL A 114 5.05 4.90 -14.48
CA VAL A 114 3.66 4.46 -14.57
C VAL A 114 3.25 4.65 -16.01
N LEU A 115 3.61 3.67 -16.82
CA LEU A 115 3.27 3.63 -18.23
C LEU A 115 1.81 3.21 -18.32
N GLY A 116 0.97 4.07 -18.90
CA GLY A 116 -0.44 3.82 -19.13
C GLY A 116 -0.71 2.53 -19.91
N THR A 117 -1.96 2.30 -20.27
CA THR A 117 -2.36 0.97 -20.73
C THR A 117 -1.88 0.64 -22.14
N PHE A 118 -1.46 -0.62 -22.30
CA PHE A 118 -1.22 -1.28 -23.57
C PHE A 118 -2.40 -2.22 -23.86
N ALA A 119 -2.95 -2.14 -25.06
CA ALA A 119 -3.96 -3.09 -25.53
C ALA A 119 -3.28 -4.35 -26.06
N ILE A 120 -3.50 -5.50 -25.42
CA ILE A 120 -2.81 -6.76 -25.70
C ILE A 120 -3.83 -7.85 -26.04
N GLN A 121 -3.55 -8.59 -27.13
CA GLN A 121 -4.27 -9.79 -27.53
C GLN A 121 -3.67 -11.04 -26.88
N VAL A 122 -4.50 -11.79 -26.18
CA VAL A 122 -4.15 -13.07 -25.55
C VAL A 122 -4.96 -14.20 -26.18
N PRO A 123 -4.32 -15.28 -26.66
CA PRO A 123 -5.04 -16.45 -27.14
C PRO A 123 -6.00 -17.00 -26.07
N LYS A 124 -7.24 -17.28 -26.46
CA LYS A 124 -8.23 -17.95 -25.60
C LYS A 124 -8.32 -19.42 -26.03
N GLU A 125 -8.04 -20.34 -25.11
CA GLU A 125 -8.14 -21.78 -25.38
C GLU A 125 -9.54 -22.15 -25.88
N GLY A 126 -9.61 -22.96 -26.95
CA GLY A 126 -10.87 -23.37 -27.56
C GLY A 126 -11.61 -22.28 -28.33
N SER A 127 -11.04 -21.08 -28.51
CA SER A 127 -11.68 -19.98 -29.25
C SER A 127 -10.79 -19.41 -30.35
N ARG A 128 -11.42 -18.99 -31.45
CA ARG A 128 -10.77 -18.23 -32.53
C ARG A 128 -10.65 -16.74 -32.20
N ILE A 129 -11.29 -16.29 -31.12
CA ILE A 129 -11.35 -14.90 -30.71
C ILE A 129 -10.40 -14.72 -29.51
N PRO A 130 -9.30 -13.95 -29.67
CA PRO A 130 -8.41 -13.66 -28.57
C PRO A 130 -9.10 -12.72 -27.57
N TRP A 131 -8.63 -12.75 -26.34
CA TRP A 131 -8.98 -11.74 -25.35
C TRP A 131 -8.22 -10.45 -25.57
N LEU A 132 -8.85 -9.34 -25.24
CA LEU A 132 -8.23 -8.02 -25.22
C LEU A 132 -8.05 -7.57 -23.77
N LEU A 133 -6.79 -7.37 -23.38
CA LEU A 133 -6.42 -6.88 -22.05
C LEU A 133 -5.85 -5.47 -22.17
N ASN A 134 -6.25 -4.59 -21.26
CA ASN A 134 -5.59 -3.29 -21.05
C ASN A 134 -4.62 -3.42 -19.89
N VAL A 135 -3.33 -3.38 -20.17
CA VAL A 135 -2.29 -3.62 -19.18
C VAL A 135 -1.49 -2.36 -18.93
N LEU A 136 -1.56 -1.83 -17.71
CA LEU A 136 -0.68 -0.79 -17.20
C LEU A 136 0.63 -1.43 -16.73
N VAL A 137 1.74 -0.72 -16.95
CA VAL A 137 3.08 -1.18 -16.53
C VAL A 137 3.65 -0.21 -15.51
N HIS A 138 3.94 -0.72 -14.32
CA HIS A 138 4.70 0.00 -13.30
C HIS A 138 6.14 -0.53 -13.25
N VAL A 139 7.12 0.36 -13.43
CA VAL A 139 8.54 0.01 -13.45
C VAL A 139 9.27 0.76 -12.33
N GLU A 140 10.01 0.05 -11.48
CA GLU A 140 11.02 0.62 -10.59
C GLU A 140 12.38 0.46 -11.27
N CYS A 141 13.02 1.57 -11.69
CA CYS A 141 14.32 1.54 -12.36
C CYS A 141 15.48 1.26 -11.40
N GLY A 142 16.65 0.94 -11.97
CA GLY A 142 17.87 0.61 -11.23
C GLY A 142 18.56 -0.63 -11.78
N SER A 143 19.69 -1.04 -11.20
CA SER A 143 20.49 -2.19 -11.69
C SER A 143 19.73 -3.51 -11.78
N LYS A 144 18.67 -3.67 -10.98
CA LYS A 144 17.68 -4.74 -11.07
C LYS A 144 16.27 -4.14 -11.14
N PRO A 145 15.78 -3.77 -12.34
CA PRO A 145 14.47 -3.18 -12.47
C PRO A 145 13.36 -4.12 -11.98
N LYS A 146 12.31 -3.58 -11.36
CA LYS A 146 11.12 -4.36 -10.99
C LYS A 146 9.94 -3.95 -11.84
N PHE A 147 9.22 -4.94 -12.36
CA PHE A 147 8.05 -4.74 -13.20
C PHE A 147 6.81 -5.29 -12.51
N ASN A 148 5.77 -4.46 -12.42
CA ASN A 148 4.45 -4.86 -12.00
C ASN A 148 3.45 -4.59 -13.13
N PHE A 149 2.67 -5.60 -13.49
CA PHE A 149 1.69 -5.53 -14.58
C PHE A 149 0.29 -5.56 -14.01
N TYR A 150 -0.48 -4.51 -14.30
CA TYR A 150 -1.84 -4.37 -13.83
C TYR A 150 -2.84 -4.37 -14.99
N ILE A 151 -3.78 -5.33 -14.97
CA ILE A 151 -4.87 -5.42 -15.95
C ILE A 151 -6.06 -4.60 -15.45
N LYS A 152 -6.59 -3.72 -16.30
CA LYS A 152 -7.82 -2.96 -16.04
C LYS A 152 -8.99 -3.88 -15.69
N ASN A 153 -9.68 -3.62 -14.58
CA ASN A 153 -10.79 -4.46 -14.11
C ASN A 153 -12.15 -4.05 -14.66
N TYR A 154 -12.33 -2.76 -14.94
CA TYR A 154 -13.62 -2.19 -15.34
C TYR A 154 -13.45 -1.40 -16.63
N PRO A 155 -13.78 -1.98 -17.79
CA PRO A 155 -13.72 -1.24 -19.04
C PRO A 155 -14.69 -0.07 -19.07
N ASP A 156 -14.31 0.94 -19.85
CA ASP A 156 -15.13 2.12 -20.10
C ASP A 156 -15.65 2.08 -21.54
N PHE A 157 -16.84 2.65 -21.79
CA PHE A 157 -17.41 2.71 -23.14
C PHE A 157 -16.58 3.57 -24.11
N ARG A 158 -15.69 4.41 -23.56
CA ARG A 158 -14.70 5.26 -24.27
C ARG A 158 -13.41 4.52 -24.62
N ASP A 159 -13.23 3.28 -24.15
CA ASP A 159 -12.06 2.49 -24.51
C ASP A 159 -12.04 2.22 -26.03
N GLU A 160 -10.85 2.08 -26.59
CA GLU A 160 -10.64 1.98 -28.04
C GLU A 160 -11.34 0.75 -28.63
N ARG A 161 -12.13 0.98 -29.68
CA ARG A 161 -12.82 -0.10 -30.38
C ARG A 161 -12.05 -0.46 -31.64
N TYR A 162 -11.22 -1.48 -31.51
CA TYR A 162 -10.47 -2.03 -32.63
C TYR A 162 -11.41 -2.55 -33.74
N LYS A 163 -11.14 -2.17 -34.99
CA LYS A 163 -11.98 -2.49 -36.17
C LYS A 163 -12.15 -3.98 -36.49
N ASN A 164 -11.49 -4.88 -35.74
CA ASN A 164 -11.63 -6.31 -35.95
C ASN A 164 -12.92 -6.79 -35.26
N PRO A 165 -13.97 -7.19 -36.00
CA PRO A 165 -15.25 -7.61 -35.43
C PRO A 165 -15.14 -8.86 -34.56
N ASN A 166 -14.01 -9.57 -34.63
CA ASN A 166 -13.72 -10.78 -33.87
C ASN A 166 -12.93 -10.52 -32.58
N ILE A 167 -12.84 -9.28 -32.10
CA ILE A 167 -12.29 -8.97 -30.78
C ILE A 167 -13.47 -8.57 -29.88
N PHE A 168 -13.96 -9.53 -29.10
CA PHE A 168 -15.04 -9.26 -28.15
C PHE A 168 -14.49 -8.84 -26.80
N TYR A 169 -15.05 -7.73 -26.31
CA TYR A 169 -15.10 -7.23 -24.95
C TYR A 169 -13.77 -7.16 -24.19
N TYR A 170 -13.40 -5.94 -23.80
CA TYR A 170 -12.60 -5.74 -22.61
C TYR A 170 -13.23 -6.54 -21.47
N LEU A 171 -12.51 -7.53 -20.97
CA LEU A 171 -13.06 -8.43 -19.97
C LEU A 171 -13.05 -7.71 -18.63
N ALA A 172 -14.22 -7.46 -18.06
CA ALA A 172 -14.30 -6.99 -16.70
C ALA A 172 -13.98 -8.16 -15.77
N LYS A 173 -13.33 -7.91 -14.63
CA LYS A 173 -13.06 -8.96 -13.62
C LYS A 173 -14.32 -9.76 -13.23
N LYS A 174 -15.48 -9.08 -13.22
CA LYS A 174 -16.80 -9.68 -12.96
C LYS A 174 -17.19 -10.77 -13.97
N ASP A 175 -16.69 -10.71 -15.20
CA ASP A 175 -16.97 -11.71 -16.22
C ASP A 175 -16.24 -13.03 -15.91
N PHE A 176 -15.06 -12.99 -15.26
CA PHE A 176 -14.36 -14.21 -14.79
C PHE A 176 -15.04 -14.86 -13.60
N GLU A 177 -15.49 -14.04 -12.65
CA GLU A 177 -16.14 -14.53 -11.43
C GLU A 177 -17.50 -15.19 -11.73
N THR A 178 -18.18 -14.77 -12.82
CA THR A 178 -19.50 -15.28 -13.21
C THR A 178 -19.46 -16.43 -14.22
N THR A 179 -18.45 -16.47 -15.11
CA THR A 179 -18.40 -17.49 -16.19
C THR A 179 -17.71 -18.80 -15.82
N MET A 180 -17.27 -18.96 -14.56
CA MET A 180 -16.49 -20.11 -14.05
C MET A 180 -15.23 -20.46 -14.86
N THR A 181 -14.83 -19.64 -15.83
CA THR A 181 -13.61 -19.85 -16.60
C THR A 181 -12.48 -19.15 -15.86
N PRO A 182 -11.50 -19.88 -15.31
CA PRO A 182 -10.39 -19.24 -14.62
C PRO A 182 -9.63 -18.33 -15.60
N PHE A 183 -9.20 -17.16 -15.12
CA PHE A 183 -8.27 -16.33 -15.87
C PHE A 183 -7.01 -17.16 -16.18
N PRO A 184 -6.58 -17.30 -17.45
CA PRO A 184 -5.37 -17.95 -17.85
C PRO A 184 -4.27 -17.13 -17.23
N LYS A 185 -3.39 -17.82 -16.53
CA LYS A 185 -2.19 -17.18 -16.00
C LYS A 185 -1.34 -16.79 -17.20
N VAL A 186 -1.47 -15.55 -17.63
CA VAL A 186 -0.67 -14.99 -18.71
C VAL A 186 0.67 -14.61 -18.12
N LYS A 187 1.70 -15.31 -18.59
CA LYS A 187 3.10 -15.04 -18.25
C LYS A 187 3.80 -14.44 -19.44
N ILE A 188 4.66 -13.47 -19.16
CA ILE A 188 5.62 -12.95 -20.13
C ILE A 188 7.02 -13.07 -19.51
N SER A 189 8.00 -13.43 -20.34
CA SER A 189 9.36 -13.70 -19.87
C SER A 189 10.33 -12.74 -20.55
N PHE A 190 11.04 -11.94 -19.75
CA PHE A 190 12.05 -10.98 -20.20
C PHE A 190 13.00 -10.69 -19.02
N GLY A 191 14.20 -10.15 -19.27
CA GLY A 191 15.17 -9.91 -18.19
C GLY A 191 15.61 -11.16 -17.42
N GLY A 192 15.32 -12.36 -17.93
CA GLY A 192 15.59 -13.64 -17.26
C GLY A 192 14.57 -14.05 -16.19
N GLU A 193 13.45 -13.32 -16.04
CA GLU A 193 12.40 -13.60 -15.07
C GLU A 193 11.03 -13.79 -15.77
N ASP A 194 10.14 -14.57 -15.14
CA ASP A 194 8.74 -14.67 -15.53
C ASP A 194 7.92 -13.63 -14.79
N HIS A 195 7.07 -12.91 -15.51
CA HIS A 195 6.19 -11.91 -14.94
C HIS A 195 4.72 -12.29 -15.18
N ASP A 196 3.93 -12.28 -14.11
CA ASP A 196 2.48 -12.51 -14.17
C ASP A 196 1.74 -11.19 -14.45
N LEU A 197 0.73 -11.25 -15.33
CA LEU A 197 -0.26 -10.18 -15.44
C LEU A 197 -1.28 -10.30 -14.29
N SER A 198 -1.49 -9.22 -13.54
CA SER A 198 -2.28 -9.25 -12.31
C SER A 198 -3.44 -8.26 -12.33
N PHE A 199 -4.53 -8.60 -11.63
CA PHE A 199 -5.62 -7.68 -11.30
C PHE A 199 -5.44 -6.98 -9.94
N ASN A 200 -4.32 -7.23 -9.26
CA ASN A 200 -3.93 -6.51 -8.06
C ASN A 200 -3.15 -5.27 -8.48
N ASN A 201 -3.63 -4.10 -8.07
CA ASN A 201 -3.06 -2.82 -8.40
C ASN A 201 -2.39 -2.10 -7.21
N VAL A 202 -1.98 -2.89 -6.22
CA VAL A 202 -1.28 -2.42 -5.04
C VAL A 202 0.05 -3.16 -4.92
N PHE A 203 1.13 -2.38 -4.85
CA PHE A 203 2.50 -2.88 -4.80
C PHE A 203 3.23 -2.25 -3.61
N ILE A 204 4.22 -2.95 -3.06
CA ILE A 204 5.12 -2.38 -2.07
C ILE A 204 6.40 -2.01 -2.81
N CYS A 205 6.72 -0.72 -2.79
CA CYS A 205 7.93 -0.20 -3.41
C CYS A 205 8.95 0.17 -2.34
N GLU A 206 10.22 0.16 -2.73
CA GLU A 206 11.34 0.49 -1.84
C GLU A 206 12.30 1.45 -2.54
N THR A 207 12.66 2.52 -1.84
CA THR A 207 13.64 3.51 -2.33
C THR A 207 15.07 3.05 -2.08
N LEU A 208 16.04 3.68 -2.73
CA LEU A 208 17.47 3.46 -2.46
C LEU A 208 17.83 3.66 -0.98
N GLY A 209 17.16 4.58 -0.28
CA GLY A 209 17.34 4.81 1.15
C GLY A 209 16.65 3.79 2.08
N GLY A 210 16.01 2.75 1.53
CA GLY A 210 15.29 1.72 2.27
C GLY A 210 13.88 2.12 2.74
N GLY A 211 13.42 3.32 2.39
CA GLY A 211 12.04 3.74 2.66
C GLY A 211 11.05 2.89 1.84
N LYS A 212 10.06 2.30 2.52
CA LYS A 212 9.00 1.50 1.90
C LYS A 212 7.66 2.25 1.88
N PHE A 213 6.89 2.08 0.81
CA PHE A 213 5.54 2.65 0.68
C PHE A 213 4.65 1.76 -0.19
N PHE A 214 3.34 1.91 -0.04
CA PHE A 214 2.37 1.33 -0.95
C PHE A 214 2.22 2.21 -2.20
N SER A 215 2.39 1.63 -3.38
CA SER A 215 2.02 2.24 -4.67
C SER A 215 0.69 1.63 -5.13
N CYS A 216 -0.33 2.46 -5.22
CA CYS A 216 -1.67 2.10 -5.66
C CYS A 216 -1.95 2.75 -7.01
N VAL A 217 -2.37 1.98 -8.02
CA VAL A 217 -2.58 2.51 -9.37
C VAL A 217 -3.94 2.08 -9.92
N ASP A 218 -4.92 2.97 -9.99
CA ASP A 218 -6.19 2.67 -10.68
C ASP A 218 -6.12 3.08 -12.16
N ILE A 219 -6.85 2.36 -13.01
CA ILE A 219 -7.06 2.73 -14.41
C ILE A 219 -8.52 3.17 -14.58
N CYS A 220 -8.73 4.45 -14.87
CA CYS A 220 -10.04 5.01 -15.24
C CYS A 220 -11.15 4.60 -14.26
N ARG A 221 -12.13 3.79 -14.70
CA ARG A 221 -13.27 3.32 -13.88
C ARG A 221 -12.89 2.44 -12.69
N ASP A 222 -11.69 1.85 -12.67
CA ASP A 222 -11.22 1.09 -11.50
C ASP A 222 -11.21 1.95 -10.23
N HIS A 223 -10.94 3.25 -10.40
CA HIS A 223 -10.99 4.22 -9.32
C HIS A 223 -12.41 4.40 -8.75
N THR A 224 -13.40 4.55 -9.62
CA THR A 224 -14.82 4.66 -9.21
C THR A 224 -15.29 3.40 -8.48
N ALA A 225 -14.76 2.23 -8.88
CA ALA A 225 -15.01 0.96 -8.20
C ALA A 225 -14.19 0.78 -6.91
N ARG A 226 -13.39 1.78 -6.51
CA ARG A 226 -12.52 1.78 -5.32
C ARG A 226 -11.59 0.56 -5.27
N LEU A 227 -11.09 0.14 -6.44
CA LEU A 227 -10.38 -1.12 -6.54
C LEU A 227 -9.06 -1.10 -5.77
N ALA A 228 -8.22 -0.07 -5.95
CA ALA A 228 -6.99 0.10 -5.17
C ALA A 228 -7.25 0.04 -3.67
N ARG A 229 -8.29 0.72 -3.18
CA ARG A 229 -8.67 0.69 -1.76
C ARG A 229 -8.99 -0.73 -1.28
N ASN A 230 -9.79 -1.46 -2.03
CA ASN A 230 -10.18 -2.82 -1.69
C ASN A 230 -8.98 -3.79 -1.71
N ASN A 231 -8.10 -3.64 -2.69
CA ASN A 231 -6.89 -4.44 -2.81
C ASN A 231 -5.86 -4.09 -1.72
N LEU A 232 -5.73 -2.81 -1.35
CA LEU A 232 -4.86 -2.35 -0.28
C LEU A 232 -5.28 -2.96 1.07
N ALA A 233 -6.58 -2.93 1.39
CA ALA A 233 -7.09 -3.54 2.61
C ALA A 233 -6.75 -5.05 2.68
N LYS A 234 -6.89 -5.77 1.56
CA LYS A 234 -6.50 -7.20 1.46
C LYS A 234 -5.00 -7.39 1.65
N THR A 235 -4.17 -6.55 1.03
CA THR A 235 -2.71 -6.60 1.17
C THR A 235 -2.29 -6.33 2.61
N ILE A 236 -2.86 -5.32 3.28
CA ILE A 236 -2.60 -5.03 4.69
C ILE A 236 -2.99 -6.22 5.57
N GLN A 237 -4.19 -6.80 5.37
CA GLN A 237 -4.62 -7.97 6.12
C GLN A 237 -3.67 -9.16 5.94
N LYS A 238 -3.16 -9.37 4.72
CA LYS A 238 -2.17 -10.41 4.44
C LYS A 238 -0.87 -10.16 5.22
N LEU A 239 -0.30 -8.96 5.14
CA LEU A 239 0.92 -8.60 5.87
C LEU A 239 0.75 -8.75 7.38
N LEU A 240 -0.40 -8.37 7.92
CA LEU A 240 -0.74 -8.57 9.34
C LEU A 240 -0.72 -10.05 9.72
N THR A 241 -1.32 -10.90 8.89
CA THR A 241 -1.38 -12.35 9.12
C THR A 241 0.00 -12.99 9.04
N GLU A 242 0.87 -12.46 8.18
CA GLU A 242 2.25 -12.92 7.99
C GLU A 242 3.24 -12.29 8.99
N ASN A 243 2.77 -11.40 9.88
CA ASN A 243 3.59 -10.63 10.82
C ASN A 243 4.72 -9.84 10.13
N GLU A 244 4.43 -9.34 8.92
CA GLU A 244 5.32 -8.51 8.11
C GLU A 244 5.16 -7.03 8.44
N MET A 245 6.21 -6.25 8.20
CA MET A 245 6.16 -4.80 8.41
C MET A 245 5.26 -4.13 7.38
N ILE A 246 4.33 -3.30 7.84
CA ILE A 246 3.40 -2.56 6.99
C ILE A 246 3.98 -1.19 6.66
N PRO A 247 4.17 -0.85 5.37
CA PRO A 247 4.51 0.51 4.98
C PRO A 247 3.47 1.50 5.48
N THR A 248 3.92 2.60 6.09
CA THR A 248 2.99 3.63 6.61
C THR A 248 2.67 4.72 5.59
N GLN A 249 3.43 4.79 4.51
CA GLN A 249 3.26 5.76 3.44
C GLN A 249 2.53 5.10 2.27
N LEU A 250 1.64 5.86 1.63
CA LEU A 250 0.82 5.44 0.51
C LEU A 250 0.95 6.49 -0.60
N SER A 251 1.05 6.02 -1.84
CA SER A 251 0.92 6.85 -3.03
C SER A 251 -0.17 6.25 -3.92
N HIS A 252 -1.12 7.06 -4.35
CA HIS A 252 -2.20 6.65 -5.24
C HIS A 252 -2.14 7.45 -6.53
N ILE A 253 -2.11 6.76 -7.68
CA ILE A 253 -2.28 7.36 -9.01
C ILE A 253 -3.54 6.80 -9.64
N VAL A 254 -4.23 7.65 -10.39
CA VAL A 254 -5.25 7.24 -11.36
C VAL A 254 -4.74 7.57 -12.76
N SER A 255 -4.57 6.55 -13.61
CA SER A 255 -4.29 6.74 -15.04
C SER A 255 -5.62 6.74 -15.80
N ALA A 256 -5.96 7.86 -16.44
CA ALA A 256 -7.24 8.03 -17.15
C ALA A 256 -7.07 8.81 -18.45
N ALA A 257 -8.03 8.67 -19.35
CA ALA A 257 -8.13 9.34 -20.65
C ALA A 257 -8.08 10.87 -20.59
N THR A 258 -8.88 11.44 -19.68
CA THR A 258 -9.15 12.87 -19.57
C THR A 258 -8.61 13.34 -18.24
N LEU A 259 -7.42 13.95 -18.26
CA LEU A 259 -7.08 14.93 -17.27
C LEU A 259 -7.62 16.25 -17.84
N ASP A 260 -8.84 16.64 -17.46
CA ASP A 260 -9.26 18.02 -17.70
C ASP A 260 -8.18 18.92 -17.09
N SER A 261 -7.61 19.85 -17.86
CA SER A 261 -6.58 20.75 -17.36
C SER A 261 -7.06 21.55 -16.15
N LYS A 262 -8.38 21.72 -16.00
CA LYS A 262 -9.01 22.28 -14.79
C LYS A 262 -9.01 21.31 -13.59
N GLN A 263 -9.09 20.00 -13.83
CA GLN A 263 -9.00 18.96 -12.79
C GLN A 263 -7.56 18.64 -12.37
N LEU A 264 -6.54 18.97 -13.18
CA LEU A 264 -5.14 18.84 -12.81
C LEU A 264 -4.79 19.64 -11.53
N ASN A 265 -5.40 20.81 -11.34
CA ASN A 265 -5.25 21.59 -10.11
C ASN A 265 -5.92 20.94 -8.88
N ILE A 266 -6.88 20.03 -9.08
CA ILE A 266 -7.62 19.32 -8.02
C ILE A 266 -6.99 17.96 -7.72
N MET A 267 -6.42 17.28 -8.73
CA MET A 267 -5.75 15.98 -8.59
C MET A 267 -4.30 16.09 -8.09
N HIS A 268 -3.70 17.27 -8.11
CA HIS A 268 -2.42 17.56 -7.44
C HIS A 268 -2.58 17.82 -5.92
N ALA A 269 -3.59 17.23 -5.28
CA ALA A 269 -3.44 16.85 -3.88
C ALA A 269 -2.40 15.72 -3.80
N SER A 270 -1.11 16.06 -3.97
CA SER A 270 -0.09 15.32 -3.25
C SER A 270 -0.36 15.60 -1.78
N ASP A 271 -1.28 14.87 -1.18
CA ASP A 271 -1.44 14.87 0.27
C ASP A 271 -0.12 14.36 0.82
N ARG A 272 0.75 15.32 1.18
CA ARG A 272 1.94 15.05 1.97
C ARG A 272 1.45 14.71 3.36
N LEU A 273 1.02 13.47 3.55
CA LEU A 273 0.77 12.89 4.86
C LEU A 273 2.13 12.69 5.54
N PHE A 274 2.55 13.69 6.30
CA PHE A 274 3.60 13.52 7.28
C PHE A 274 2.99 12.86 8.51
N PHE A 275 3.32 11.60 8.74
CA PHE A 275 3.13 10.98 10.04
C PHE A 275 4.25 11.48 10.97
N ARG A 276 3.93 12.32 11.95
CA ARG A 276 4.82 12.54 13.11
C ARG A 276 4.50 11.48 14.17
N PRO A 277 5.42 10.56 14.50
CA PRO A 277 5.37 9.92 15.80
C PRO A 277 5.82 10.98 16.82
N VAL A 278 4.90 11.47 17.64
CA VAL A 278 5.29 12.14 18.88
C VAL A 278 5.78 11.03 19.81
N LEU A 279 7.08 10.78 19.80
CA LEU A 279 7.73 10.13 20.93
C LEU A 279 7.88 11.21 22.01
N ALA A 280 6.90 11.25 22.91
CA ALA A 280 7.09 11.91 24.19
C ALA A 280 8.10 11.09 24.99
N THR A 281 9.34 11.55 25.07
CA THR A 281 10.19 11.21 26.21
C THR A 281 9.69 12.03 27.39
N ALA A 282 9.25 11.33 28.44
CA ALA A 282 8.98 11.92 29.74
C ALA A 282 10.26 12.62 30.22
N ASP A 283 10.16 13.93 30.47
CA ASP A 283 10.82 14.68 31.56
C ASP A 283 10.73 16.19 31.28
N ASN A 284 9.56 16.81 31.52
CA ASN A 284 9.48 18.14 32.15
C ASN A 284 8.01 18.53 32.44
N PRO A 285 7.60 18.78 33.71
CA PRO A 285 6.32 19.39 34.05
C PRO A 285 6.53 20.88 34.35
N ALA A 286 6.35 21.75 33.35
CA ALA A 286 5.95 23.17 33.47
C ALA A 286 6.37 23.95 32.23
N SER A 287 5.41 24.41 31.45
CA SER A 287 5.22 25.84 31.16
C SER A 287 4.17 26.01 30.06
N GLU A 288 3.14 26.76 30.43
CA GLU A 288 2.21 27.41 29.52
C GLU A 288 2.98 28.31 28.54
N GLY A 289 2.49 28.38 27.29
CA GLY A 289 3.08 29.27 26.30
C GLY A 289 2.32 29.25 24.98
N TYR A 290 1.30 30.10 24.89
CA TYR A 290 0.65 30.52 23.65
C TYR A 290 1.67 30.96 22.58
N LEU A 291 1.47 30.53 21.33
CA LEU A 291 1.84 31.30 20.14
C LEU A 291 0.74 31.14 19.09
N HIS A 292 -0.18 32.10 19.08
CA HIS A 292 -1.05 32.39 17.94
C HIS A 292 -0.22 33.17 16.91
N GLU A 293 0.07 32.57 15.75
CA GLU A 293 0.34 33.37 14.54
C GLU A 293 -0.96 33.51 13.75
N LYS A 294 -1.58 34.68 13.90
CA LYS A 294 -2.59 35.21 12.99
C LYS A 294 -1.87 35.79 11.78
N HIS A 295 -2.11 35.24 10.59
CA HIS A 295 -2.00 36.03 9.37
C HIS A 295 -3.38 36.57 9.01
N ASN A 296 -3.51 37.89 9.13
CA ASN A 296 -4.66 38.65 8.65
C ASN A 296 -4.69 38.58 7.12
N LEU A 297 -5.81 38.12 6.55
CA LEU A 297 -6.25 38.60 5.25
C LEU A 297 -7.56 39.34 5.44
N GLN A 298 -7.51 40.64 5.20
CA GLN A 298 -8.60 41.60 5.30
C GLN A 298 -9.18 41.77 3.91
N LEU A 299 -10.45 41.40 3.71
CA LEU A 299 -11.28 41.93 2.63
C LEU A 299 -12.68 42.18 3.19
N GLY A 300 -13.17 43.40 3.01
CA GLY A 300 -14.45 43.87 3.52
C GLY A 300 -15.44 44.23 2.42
N PHE A 301 -16.71 44.34 2.87
CA PHE A 301 -17.94 44.81 2.22
C PHE A 301 -18.56 43.86 1.17
N GLY A 302 -19.87 43.56 1.17
CA GLY A 302 -20.99 44.00 2.00
C GLY A 302 -22.27 43.22 1.65
N ASP A 303 -23.28 43.34 2.52
CA ASP A 303 -24.61 42.71 2.49
C ASP A 303 -25.40 42.85 1.17
N GLN A 304 -26.20 41.83 0.83
CA GLN A 304 -27.68 41.96 0.74
C GLN A 304 -28.42 40.60 0.59
N ASN A 305 -29.56 40.53 1.29
CA ASN A 305 -30.49 39.42 1.46
C ASN A 305 -31.36 39.10 0.22
N ALA A 306 -31.79 37.84 0.07
CA ALA A 306 -33.16 37.48 -0.36
C ALA A 306 -33.53 36.02 0.00
N LEU A 307 -34.81 35.82 0.27
CA LEU A 307 -35.47 34.69 0.94
C LEU A 307 -36.26 33.77 -0.03
N VAL A 308 -36.29 32.47 0.33
CA VAL A 308 -37.41 31.48 0.28
C VAL A 308 -37.85 30.82 -1.04
N GLY A 309 -37.89 29.47 -0.99
CA GLY A 309 -38.85 28.61 -1.71
C GLY A 309 -38.54 27.11 -1.57
N GLU A 310 -39.28 26.38 -0.73
CA GLU A 310 -39.17 24.92 -0.52
C GLU A 310 -40.10 24.08 -1.44
N TYR A 311 -39.66 22.81 -1.64
CA TYR A 311 -40.38 21.55 -1.97
C TYR A 311 -40.41 21.00 -3.42
N PRO A 312 -40.43 19.64 -3.60
CA PRO A 312 -39.70 18.82 -4.61
C PRO A 312 -40.70 18.26 -5.68
N PRO A 313 -40.37 17.39 -6.69
CA PRO A 313 -39.43 16.26 -6.62
C PRO A 313 -38.70 15.76 -7.91
N GLN A 314 -37.69 14.92 -7.62
CA GLN A 314 -37.33 13.66 -8.32
C GLN A 314 -36.61 13.65 -9.69
N PHE A 315 -35.55 12.83 -9.66
CA PHE A 315 -34.78 12.21 -10.74
C PHE A 315 -33.87 13.09 -11.59
N CYS A 316 -32.58 12.71 -11.53
CA CYS A 316 -31.44 13.30 -12.21
C CYS A 316 -31.69 13.59 -13.69
N SER A 317 -31.81 14.87 -14.02
CA SER A 317 -31.33 15.40 -15.29
C SER A 317 -30.97 16.87 -15.12
N GLU A 318 -29.80 17.20 -15.67
CA GLU A 318 -29.42 18.51 -16.19
C GLU A 318 -28.51 19.44 -15.38
N LEU A 319 -27.43 19.75 -16.10
CA LEU A 319 -26.42 20.77 -15.90
C LEU A 319 -27.09 22.14 -16.08
N THR A 320 -27.41 22.83 -14.99
CA THR A 320 -28.15 24.10 -15.04
C THR A 320 -27.22 25.29 -15.30
N SER A 321 -26.84 25.46 -16.56
CA SER A 321 -26.28 26.68 -17.18
C SER A 321 -24.87 27.17 -16.77
N ILE A 322 -24.16 27.77 -17.74
CA ILE A 322 -22.96 28.58 -17.55
C ILE A 322 -23.21 29.90 -18.28
N ASN A 323 -23.24 31.02 -17.55
CA ASN A 323 -23.22 32.35 -18.15
C ASN A 323 -21.78 32.83 -18.29
N TRP A 324 -21.39 33.19 -19.51
CA TRP A 324 -20.12 33.84 -19.78
C TRP A 324 -20.30 35.36 -19.73
N ARG A 325 -19.43 36.06 -18.99
CA ARG A 325 -19.14 37.48 -19.24
C ARG A 325 -17.68 37.57 -19.65
N GLU A 326 -17.42 38.21 -20.78
CA GLU A 326 -16.13 38.17 -21.47
C GLU A 326 -14.98 38.90 -20.75
N ASP A 327 -15.22 39.57 -19.63
CA ASP A 327 -14.27 40.60 -19.17
C ASP A 327 -13.58 40.35 -17.82
N ASN A 328 -13.77 39.22 -17.12
CA ASN A 328 -12.95 38.91 -15.93
C ASN A 328 -12.86 37.40 -15.63
N LEU A 329 -11.63 36.89 -15.56
CA LEU A 329 -11.25 35.53 -15.14
C LEU A 329 -11.49 35.31 -13.63
N GLN A 330 -12.75 35.25 -13.20
CA GLN A 330 -13.12 34.67 -11.91
C GLN A 330 -14.22 33.63 -12.13
N CYS A 331 -13.93 32.41 -11.69
CA CYS A 331 -14.86 31.29 -11.64
C CYS A 331 -15.10 31.00 -10.16
N GLU A 332 -16.26 31.40 -9.63
CA GLU A 332 -16.75 30.86 -8.37
C GLU A 332 -17.44 29.52 -8.67
N ILE A 333 -16.94 28.45 -8.05
CA ILE A 333 -17.54 27.11 -8.14
C ILE A 333 -18.02 26.75 -6.75
N GLU A 334 -19.34 26.52 -6.65
CA GLU A 334 -19.97 25.94 -5.47
C GLU A 334 -19.73 24.42 -5.45
N TYR A 335 -19.24 23.90 -4.32
CA TYR A 335 -18.86 22.49 -4.17
C TYR A 335 -20.05 21.58 -3.86
N GLY A 336 -20.21 20.51 -4.63
CA GLY A 336 -20.95 19.32 -4.20
C GLY A 336 -20.11 18.48 -3.23
N LEU A 337 -20.47 18.49 -1.96
CA LEU A 337 -19.90 17.65 -0.90
C LEU A 337 -20.07 16.16 -1.23
N TYR A 338 -18.97 15.48 -1.54
CA TYR A 338 -18.85 14.05 -1.29
C TYR A 338 -18.29 13.85 0.11
N GLU A 339 -18.96 13.04 0.92
CA GLU A 339 -18.48 12.62 2.23
C GLU A 339 -17.09 11.97 2.10
N ILE A 340 -16.06 12.74 2.41
CA ILE A 340 -14.75 12.22 2.79
C ILE A 340 -14.99 11.54 4.13
N LEU A 341 -15.01 10.20 4.16
CA LEU A 341 -14.96 9.49 5.43
C LEU A 341 -13.67 9.94 6.14
N PRO A 342 -13.74 10.54 7.35
CA PRO A 342 -12.57 11.07 8.02
C PRO A 342 -11.55 9.97 8.27
N TRP A 343 -10.30 10.18 7.83
CA TRP A 343 -9.17 9.28 8.11
C TRP A 343 -8.94 9.04 9.60
N ASP A 344 -9.45 9.92 10.47
CA ASP A 344 -9.43 9.78 11.92
C ASP A 344 -10.08 8.47 12.38
N ASN A 345 -11.13 7.99 11.68
CA ASN A 345 -11.76 6.70 12.00
C ASN A 345 -10.83 5.51 11.71
N TYR A 346 -10.00 5.59 10.66
CA TYR A 346 -9.05 4.52 10.34
C TYR A 346 -7.81 4.54 11.22
N ARG A 347 -7.35 5.73 11.63
CA ARG A 347 -6.23 5.87 12.56
C ARG A 347 -6.55 5.24 13.91
N VAL A 348 -7.74 5.51 14.46
CA VAL A 348 -8.21 4.92 15.71
C VAL A 348 -8.27 3.39 15.58
N GLN A 349 -8.81 2.86 14.47
CA GLN A 349 -8.88 1.42 14.23
C GLN A 349 -7.50 0.75 14.13
N ILE A 350 -6.51 1.41 13.50
CA ILE A 350 -5.13 0.88 13.42
C ILE A 350 -4.45 0.92 14.78
N GLU A 351 -4.60 1.99 15.55
CA GLU A 351 -4.03 2.11 16.89
C GLU A 351 -4.66 1.09 17.87
N GLU A 352 -5.98 0.90 17.81
CA GLU A 352 -6.68 -0.14 18.58
C GLU A 352 -6.25 -1.54 18.16
N HIS A 353 -6.15 -1.81 16.86
CA HIS A 353 -5.66 -3.09 16.36
C HIS A 353 -4.24 -3.39 16.84
N ASN A 354 -3.35 -2.39 16.79
CA ASN A 354 -1.97 -2.55 17.28
C ASN A 354 -1.92 -2.84 18.78
N LYS A 355 -2.78 -2.18 19.59
CA LYS A 355 -2.91 -2.48 21.03
C LYS A 355 -3.41 -3.91 21.26
N THR A 356 -4.42 -4.35 20.51
CA THR A 356 -4.96 -5.72 20.62
C THR A 356 -3.92 -6.76 20.21
N VAL A 357 -3.18 -6.55 19.12
CA VAL A 357 -2.12 -7.47 18.66
C VAL A 357 -0.97 -7.53 19.67
N ALA A 358 -0.55 -6.39 20.23
CA ALA A 358 0.46 -6.36 21.28
C ALA A 358 -0.02 -7.14 22.52
N ALA A 359 -1.27 -6.97 22.93
CA ALA A 359 -1.87 -7.70 24.04
C ALA A 359 -1.97 -9.22 23.77
N GLU A 360 -2.36 -9.63 22.57
CA GLU A 360 -2.42 -11.05 22.19
C GLU A 360 -1.02 -11.69 22.12
N ARG A 361 -0.03 -10.98 21.59
CA ARG A 361 1.36 -11.45 21.55
C ARG A 361 1.90 -11.64 22.95
N LEU A 362 1.67 -10.68 23.85
CA LEU A 362 2.03 -10.78 25.25
C LEU A 362 1.31 -11.98 25.91
N LYS A 363 0.01 -12.15 25.66
CA LYS A 363 -0.76 -13.29 26.18
C LYS A 363 -0.20 -14.64 25.72
N ARG A 364 0.18 -14.79 24.44
CA ARG A 364 0.82 -16.02 23.94
C ARG A 364 2.17 -16.27 24.60
N GLU A 365 2.94 -15.21 24.84
CA GLU A 365 4.22 -15.31 25.55
C GLU A 365 4.04 -15.75 27.01
N VAL A 366 3.08 -15.15 27.74
CA VAL A 366 2.69 -15.56 29.10
C VAL A 366 2.36 -17.05 29.14
N GLU A 367 1.51 -17.51 28.22
CA GLU A 367 1.08 -18.92 28.17
C GLU A 367 2.23 -19.86 27.80
N GLY A 368 3.15 -19.44 26.93
CA GLY A 368 4.36 -20.20 26.61
C GLY A 368 5.24 -20.42 27.84
N ILE A 369 5.55 -19.34 28.57
CA ILE A 369 6.36 -19.38 29.80
C ILE A 369 5.64 -20.24 30.86
N LYS A 370 4.35 -20.02 31.07
CA LYS A 370 3.54 -20.79 32.02
C LYS A 370 3.55 -22.29 31.70
N ARG A 371 3.41 -22.66 30.43
CA ARG A 371 3.46 -24.07 29.99
C ARG A 371 4.82 -24.70 30.31
N THR A 372 5.91 -24.03 29.95
CA THR A 372 7.27 -24.50 30.27
C THR A 372 7.45 -24.74 31.77
N PHE A 373 6.95 -23.85 32.62
CA PHE A 373 7.00 -24.05 34.07
C PHE A 373 6.18 -25.25 34.53
N LEU A 374 4.94 -25.38 34.06
CA LEU A 374 4.04 -26.47 34.46
C LEU A 374 4.59 -27.84 34.05
N ASP A 375 5.18 -27.94 32.85
CA ASP A 375 5.78 -29.17 32.35
C ASP A 375 6.96 -29.59 33.25
N ARG A 376 7.90 -28.67 33.51
CA ARG A 376 9.04 -28.92 34.42
C ARG A 376 8.59 -29.25 35.84
N HIS A 377 7.54 -28.59 36.31
CA HIS A 377 6.97 -28.86 37.62
C HIS A 377 6.37 -30.27 37.71
N ASN A 378 5.64 -30.71 36.69
CA ASN A 378 5.06 -32.04 36.64
C ASN A 378 6.13 -33.13 36.51
N GLU A 379 7.17 -32.89 35.70
CA GLU A 379 8.35 -33.77 35.62
C GLU A 379 9.00 -33.94 37.00
N ARG A 380 9.22 -32.84 37.73
CA ARG A 380 9.81 -32.89 39.07
C ARG A 380 8.90 -33.61 40.06
N LEU A 381 7.59 -33.32 40.04
CA LEU A 381 6.62 -33.98 40.91
C LEU A 381 6.56 -35.49 40.66
N SER A 382 6.66 -35.93 39.41
CA SER A 382 6.72 -37.35 39.05
C SER A 382 7.99 -38.02 39.59
N ARG A 383 9.15 -37.35 39.48
CA ARG A 383 10.42 -37.86 40.05
C ARG A 383 10.34 -37.98 41.57
N ASP A 384 9.83 -36.96 42.25
CA ASP A 384 9.68 -36.95 43.72
C ASP A 384 8.77 -38.11 44.20
N ARG A 385 7.67 -38.39 43.47
CA ARG A 385 6.77 -39.52 43.77
C ARG A 385 7.47 -40.88 43.65
N ASN A 386 8.27 -41.05 42.60
CA ASN A 386 8.97 -42.30 42.32
C ASN A 386 10.13 -42.57 43.30
N ALA A 387 10.82 -41.52 43.76
CA ALA A 387 11.99 -41.64 44.64
C ALA A 387 11.68 -42.16 46.06
N TRP A 388 10.42 -42.15 46.49
CA TRP A 388 10.01 -42.50 47.85
C TRP A 388 8.98 -43.64 47.90
N CYS A 389 8.97 -44.54 46.90
CA CYS A 389 8.02 -45.64 46.78
C CYS A 389 6.54 -45.19 46.99
N GLY A 390 6.19 -43.98 46.58
CA GLY A 390 4.85 -43.42 46.75
C GLY A 390 4.50 -42.82 48.13
N LEU A 391 5.35 -42.92 49.15
CA LEU A 391 5.10 -42.32 50.48
C LEU A 391 5.05 -40.78 50.42
N PHE A 392 5.73 -40.18 49.44
CA PHE A 392 5.85 -38.73 49.30
C PHE A 392 4.51 -38.03 48.97
N SER A 393 3.57 -38.72 48.31
CA SER A 393 2.23 -38.17 48.04
C SER A 393 1.34 -38.04 49.29
N LEU A 394 1.69 -38.70 50.40
CA LEU A 394 0.91 -38.61 51.65
C LEU A 394 1.17 -37.31 52.42
N PHE A 395 2.34 -36.69 52.24
CA PHE A 395 2.76 -35.55 53.07
C PHE A 395 2.92 -34.24 52.30
N THR A 396 2.77 -34.24 50.97
CA THR A 396 2.97 -33.04 50.16
C THR A 396 1.79 -32.76 49.24
N LYS A 397 1.01 -31.74 49.57
CA LYS A 397 0.01 -31.16 48.66
C LYS A 397 0.72 -30.20 47.72
N SER A 398 0.51 -30.36 46.41
CA SER A 398 0.94 -29.37 45.42
C SER A 398 -0.14 -28.32 45.26
N HIS A 399 0.25 -27.06 45.43
CA HIS A 399 -0.63 -25.90 45.20
C HIS A 399 -0.40 -25.26 43.82
N VAL A 400 0.36 -25.91 42.95
CA VAL A 400 0.55 -25.50 41.55
C VAL A 400 -0.58 -26.11 40.72
N ARG A 401 -1.36 -25.26 40.06
CA ARG A 401 -2.50 -25.66 39.22
C ARG A 401 -2.43 -24.93 37.89
N ALA A 402 -2.98 -25.55 36.85
CA ALA A 402 -2.96 -25.01 35.49
C ALA A 402 -3.82 -23.74 35.32
N ASP A 403 -4.77 -23.49 36.23
CA ASP A 403 -5.65 -22.31 36.23
C ASP A 403 -4.99 -21.06 36.85
N LYS A 404 -3.91 -21.21 37.64
CA LYS A 404 -3.20 -20.07 38.24
C LYS A 404 -2.54 -19.19 37.18
N SER A 405 -2.52 -17.88 37.41
CA SER A 405 -1.78 -16.95 36.53
C SER A 405 -0.27 -17.15 36.68
N LEU A 406 0.50 -16.78 35.66
CA LEU A 406 1.97 -16.82 35.75
C LEU A 406 2.49 -16.00 36.94
N LYS A 407 1.87 -14.85 37.21
CA LYS A 407 2.18 -13.99 38.36
C LYS A 407 1.97 -14.72 39.69
N ASP A 408 0.88 -15.45 39.86
CA ASP A 408 0.62 -16.22 41.09
C ASP A 408 1.60 -17.39 41.25
N LEU A 409 1.99 -18.02 40.15
CA LEU A 409 3.00 -19.09 40.16
C LEU A 409 4.37 -18.56 40.58
N VAL A 410 4.75 -17.38 40.08
CA VAL A 410 5.99 -16.70 40.51
C VAL A 410 5.89 -16.25 41.96
N PHE A 411 4.80 -15.63 42.37
CA PHE A 411 4.59 -15.20 43.76
C PHE A 411 4.63 -16.36 44.75
N HIS A 412 4.09 -17.52 44.34
CA HIS A 412 4.21 -18.76 45.08
C HIS A 412 5.66 -19.23 45.13
N ALA A 413 6.40 -19.25 44.02
CA ALA A 413 7.83 -19.60 43.99
C ALA A 413 8.72 -18.67 44.83
N GLN A 414 8.33 -17.40 45.00
CA GLN A 414 8.98 -16.45 45.89
C GLN A 414 8.66 -16.66 47.38
N GLY A 415 7.85 -17.66 47.72
CA GLY A 415 7.41 -17.92 49.10
C GLY A 415 6.44 -16.87 49.64
N LYS A 416 5.88 -16.02 48.78
CA LYS A 416 4.95 -14.94 49.19
C LYS A 416 3.49 -15.39 49.22
N SER A 417 3.18 -16.60 48.73
CA SER A 417 1.83 -17.18 48.74
C SER A 417 1.47 -17.79 50.10
N GLN A 418 0.18 -17.72 50.46
CA GLN A 418 -0.37 -18.35 51.66
C GLN A 418 -0.59 -19.88 51.51
N GLU A 419 -0.51 -20.41 50.29
CA GLU A 419 -0.79 -21.83 49.99
C GLU A 419 0.46 -22.71 50.11
N GLY A 420 1.35 -22.43 51.07
CA GLY A 420 2.56 -23.19 51.33
C GLY A 420 3.86 -22.54 50.83
N SER A 421 4.99 -23.17 51.13
CA SER A 421 6.32 -22.55 51.03
C SER A 421 6.84 -22.27 49.62
N GLY A 422 6.21 -22.83 48.58
CA GLY A 422 6.64 -22.61 47.20
C GLY A 422 8.00 -23.20 46.82
N ARG A 423 8.67 -23.92 47.73
CA ARG A 423 10.08 -24.36 47.57
C ARG A 423 10.34 -25.16 46.30
N ARG A 424 9.41 -26.02 45.87
CA ARG A 424 9.54 -26.77 44.61
C ARG A 424 9.51 -25.83 43.40
N SER A 425 8.53 -24.92 43.37
CA SER A 425 8.40 -23.91 42.33
C SER A 425 9.64 -23.01 42.26
N GLN A 426 10.20 -22.64 43.42
CA GLN A 426 11.45 -21.88 43.52
C GLN A 426 12.62 -22.62 42.85
N ILE A 427 12.82 -23.91 43.17
CA ILE A 427 13.88 -24.73 42.58
C ILE A 427 13.74 -24.79 41.05
N ILE A 428 12.53 -25.05 40.55
CA ILE A 428 12.29 -25.13 39.11
C ILE A 428 12.58 -23.80 38.42
N MET A 429 12.15 -22.68 39.02
CA MET A 429 12.42 -21.37 38.44
C MET A 429 13.89 -20.96 38.52
N LYS A 430 14.65 -21.44 39.52
CA LYS A 430 16.12 -21.32 39.55
C LYS A 430 16.77 -22.16 38.45
N GLU A 431 16.35 -23.42 38.27
CA GLU A 431 16.83 -24.30 37.19
C GLU A 431 16.57 -23.71 35.79
N LEU A 432 15.52 -22.92 35.63
CA LEU A 432 15.18 -22.19 34.40
C LEU A 432 15.92 -20.83 34.25
N ASN A 433 16.80 -20.46 35.18
CA ASN A 433 17.44 -19.13 35.28
C ASN A 433 16.43 -17.98 35.32
N TRP A 434 15.29 -18.19 35.97
CA TRP A 434 14.25 -17.16 36.13
C TRP A 434 14.33 -16.44 37.46
N LEU A 435 14.70 -17.17 38.52
CA LEU A 435 14.95 -16.61 39.84
C LEU A 435 16.42 -16.80 40.24
N ASP A 436 16.97 -15.84 40.98
CA ASP A 436 18.27 -15.99 41.65
C ASP A 436 18.16 -16.81 42.94
N ASP A 437 19.27 -16.88 43.68
CA ASP A 437 19.30 -17.63 44.93
C ASP A 437 18.42 -17.08 46.05
N ASN A 438 18.13 -15.79 46.01
CA ASN A 438 17.26 -15.07 46.95
C ASN A 438 15.78 -15.18 46.57
N GLY A 439 15.45 -15.74 45.40
CA GLY A 439 14.09 -15.80 44.88
C GLY A 439 13.67 -14.53 44.13
N GLU A 440 14.60 -13.68 43.73
CA GLU A 440 14.35 -12.47 42.95
C GLU A 440 14.41 -12.76 41.44
N ILE A 441 13.58 -12.07 40.66
CA ILE A 441 13.46 -12.30 39.22
C ILE A 441 14.69 -11.74 38.48
N ILE A 442 15.45 -12.63 37.85
CA ILE A 442 16.62 -12.28 37.01
C ILE A 442 16.38 -12.43 35.52
N SER A 443 15.36 -13.20 35.11
CA SER A 443 14.99 -13.32 33.70
C SER A 443 14.31 -12.05 33.21
N GLU A 444 14.94 -11.36 32.26
CA GLU A 444 14.37 -10.17 31.62
C GLU A 444 13.06 -10.51 30.90
N GLN A 445 12.97 -11.70 30.31
CA GLN A 445 11.76 -12.18 29.67
C GLN A 445 10.61 -12.33 30.68
N LEU A 446 10.88 -12.91 31.85
CA LEU A 446 9.87 -13.08 32.89
C LEU A 446 9.47 -11.73 33.51
N ARG A 447 10.44 -10.84 33.71
CA ARG A 447 10.23 -9.49 34.26
C ARG A 447 9.34 -8.65 33.34
N ARG A 448 9.57 -8.69 32.03
CA ARG A 448 8.76 -8.01 31.01
C ARG A 448 7.30 -8.47 30.98
N VAL A 449 7.04 -9.72 31.33
CA VAL A 449 5.72 -10.34 31.17
C VAL A 449 4.87 -10.22 32.45
N ILE A 450 5.51 -10.03 33.60
CA ILE A 450 4.84 -9.90 34.92
C ILE A 450 4.51 -8.44 35.27
N ASN A 451 5.34 -7.50 34.78
CA ASN A 451 5.15 -6.06 34.92
C ASN A 451 4.33 -5.53 33.75
#